data_AF-A0A973KWR5-F1
#
_entry.id   AF-A0A973KWR5-F1
#
_cell.length_a   1.000
_cell.length_b   1.000
_cell.length_c   1.000
_cell.angle_alpha   90.00
_cell.angle_beta   90.00
_cell.angle_gamma   90.00
#
_symmetry.space_group_name_H-M   'P 1'
#
loop_
_entity.id
_entity.type
_entity.pdbx_description
1 polymer ?
#
loop_
_entity_poly.entity_id
_entity_poly.type
_entity_poly.pdbx_seq_one_letter_code
_entity_poly.pdbx_strand_id
1 'polypeptide(L)'
;MTTVEELGSATRTVSGRRLAALVRERCQDANLAHEVEVVSRVLPFKVSHHVIDHLVDWQSAPDDPLYRLVFPHRDMLDPGHFGAVERALGDPPTLRAVVAGIRGELNPHPGDQLTRNIPHHEG
;
A
#
# COMPACT_ATOMS: atom_id res chain seq x y z
N MET A 1 -12.17 -40.04 -5.30
CA MET A 1 -12.09 -39.28 -4.02
C MET A 1 -11.11 -38.15 -4.27
N THR A 2 -11.62 -36.95 -4.54
CA THR A 2 -10.80 -35.76 -4.78
C THR A 2 -10.35 -35.23 -3.44
N THR A 3 -9.06 -35.30 -3.18
CA THR A 3 -8.44 -34.82 -1.94
C THR A 3 -8.58 -33.31 -1.85
N VAL A 4 -9.22 -32.85 -0.78
CA VAL A 4 -9.24 -31.45 -0.35
C VAL A 4 -7.95 -31.22 0.44
N GLU A 5 -6.87 -30.91 -0.27
CA GLU A 5 -5.57 -30.42 0.24
C GLU A 5 -5.19 -29.29 -0.74
N GLU A 6 -4.96 -28.02 -0.41
CA GLU A 6 -4.29 -27.43 0.74
C GLU A 6 -4.86 -26.01 1.03
N LEU A 7 -5.78 -25.88 1.99
CA LEU A 7 -6.07 -24.60 2.63
C LEU A 7 -4.98 -24.33 3.68
N GLY A 8 -3.76 -24.08 3.21
CA GLY A 8 -2.59 -23.98 4.09
C GLY A 8 -1.36 -23.28 3.49
N SER A 9 -1.46 -22.62 2.35
CA SER A 9 -0.35 -21.79 1.87
C SER A 9 -0.35 -20.48 2.65
N ALA A 10 0.70 -20.24 3.46
CA ALA A 10 0.91 -18.95 4.12
C ALA A 10 0.76 -17.84 3.06
N THR A 11 -0.28 -17.02 3.16
CA THR A 11 -0.62 -16.04 2.12
C THR A 11 0.59 -15.15 1.86
N ARG A 12 1.26 -15.40 0.72
CA ARG A 12 2.37 -14.58 0.27
C ARG A 12 1.84 -13.18 -0.01
N THR A 13 2.61 -12.17 0.35
CA THR A 13 2.19 -10.77 0.25
C THR A 13 3.25 -9.92 -0.43
N VAL A 14 2.79 -8.85 -1.07
CA VAL A 14 3.61 -7.86 -1.77
C VAL A 14 3.43 -6.51 -1.08
N SER A 15 4.52 -5.78 -0.90
CA SER A 15 4.53 -4.47 -0.23
C SER A 15 5.62 -3.56 -0.79
N GLY A 16 5.52 -2.26 -0.50
CA GLY A 16 6.56 -1.28 -0.79
C GLY A 16 6.91 -1.22 -2.29
N ARG A 17 8.22 -1.17 -2.59
CA ARG A 17 8.73 -1.11 -3.97
C ARG A 17 8.27 -2.27 -4.86
N ARG A 18 7.93 -3.43 -4.30
CA ARG A 18 7.45 -4.57 -5.10
C ARG A 18 6.03 -4.33 -5.64
N LEU A 19 5.20 -3.53 -4.98
CA LEU A 19 3.90 -3.12 -5.52
C LEU A 19 4.08 -2.25 -6.76
N ALA A 20 4.99 -1.29 -6.72
CA ALA A 20 5.30 -0.43 -7.87
C ALA A 20 5.82 -1.24 -9.07
N ALA A 21 6.69 -2.22 -8.82
CA ALA A 21 7.17 -3.12 -9.88
C ALA A 21 6.05 -3.95 -10.50
N LEU A 22 5.15 -4.49 -9.68
CA LEU A 22 3.98 -5.24 -10.14
C LEU A 22 3.05 -4.37 -11.00
N VAL A 23 2.74 -3.15 -10.55
CA VAL A 23 1.88 -2.20 -11.29
C VAL A 23 2.52 -1.82 -12.63
N ARG A 24 3.84 -1.59 -12.66
CA ARG A 24 4.57 -1.34 -13.91
C ARG A 24 4.43 -2.51 -14.89
N GLU A 25 4.52 -3.74 -14.40
CA GLU A 25 4.42 -4.95 -15.21
C GLU A 25 2.99 -5.16 -15.73
N ARG A 26 2.00 -5.12 -14.83
CA ARG A 26 0.61 -5.47 -15.12
C ARG A 26 -0.13 -4.39 -15.91
N CYS A 27 0.11 -3.11 -15.60
CA CYS A 27 -0.58 -1.99 -16.25
C CYS A 27 0.24 -1.36 -17.38
N GLN A 28 1.54 -1.69 -17.49
CA GLN A 28 2.47 -1.07 -18.43
C GLN A 28 2.52 0.47 -18.34
N ASP A 29 2.17 1.02 -17.17
CA ASP A 29 2.13 2.45 -16.90
C ASP A 29 3.23 2.82 -15.88
N ALA A 30 4.22 3.58 -16.36
CA ALA A 30 5.33 4.04 -15.53
C ALA A 30 4.94 5.13 -14.53
N ASN A 31 3.95 5.97 -14.85
CA ASN A 31 3.48 7.03 -13.97
C ASN A 31 2.68 6.43 -12.82
N LEU A 32 1.74 5.54 -13.13
CA LEU A 32 0.95 4.85 -12.09
C LEU A 32 1.86 4.03 -11.15
N ALA A 33 2.85 3.34 -11.70
CA ALA A 33 3.84 2.62 -10.89
C ALA A 33 4.66 3.56 -9.98
N HIS A 34 5.01 4.75 -10.48
CA HIS A 34 5.75 5.75 -9.72
C HIS A 34 4.92 6.33 -8.58
N GLU A 35 3.64 6.64 -8.82
CA GLU A 35 2.70 7.06 -7.77
C GLU A 35 2.62 6.02 -6.65
N VAL A 36 2.48 4.74 -7.01
CA VAL A 36 2.47 3.61 -6.07
C VAL A 36 3.79 3.55 -5.28
N GLU A 37 4.94 3.77 -5.93
CA GLU A 37 6.24 3.79 -5.24
C GLU A 37 6.32 4.90 -4.20
N VAL A 38 5.95 6.13 -4.58
CA VAL A 38 6.01 7.32 -3.73
C VAL A 38 5.12 7.13 -2.50
N VAL A 39 3.85 6.79 -2.71
CA VAL A 39 2.86 6.66 -1.63
C VAL A 39 3.23 5.50 -0.70
N SER A 40 3.72 4.39 -1.24
CA SER A 40 4.18 3.23 -0.45
C SER A 40 5.38 3.52 0.47
N ARG A 41 6.10 4.65 0.27
CA ARG A 41 7.15 5.06 1.23
C ARG A 41 6.55 5.57 2.53
N VAL A 42 5.41 6.23 2.44
CA VAL A 42 4.73 6.85 3.57
C VAL A 42 3.75 5.86 4.19
N LEU A 43 2.82 5.34 3.40
CA LEU A 43 1.73 4.52 3.89
C LEU A 43 2.05 3.02 3.75
N PRO A 44 1.91 2.22 4.81
CA PRO A 44 2.25 0.81 4.78
C PRO A 44 1.15 -0.02 4.11
N PHE A 45 1.27 -0.24 2.80
CA PHE A 45 0.40 -1.16 2.06
C PHE A 45 0.97 -2.57 1.97
N LYS A 46 0.08 -3.57 2.07
CA LYS A 46 0.41 -4.99 1.94
C LYS A 46 -0.75 -5.70 1.26
N VAL A 47 -0.51 -6.24 0.07
CA VAL A 47 -1.53 -6.92 -0.73
C VAL A 47 -1.21 -8.41 -0.81
N SER A 48 -2.21 -9.26 -0.65
CA SER A 48 -2.02 -10.71 -0.78
C SER A 48 -1.91 -11.13 -2.24
N HIS A 49 -1.16 -12.21 -2.49
CA HIS A 49 -1.06 -12.79 -3.83
C HIS A 49 -2.43 -13.22 -4.37
N HIS A 50 -3.30 -13.76 -3.52
CA HIS A 50 -4.64 -14.14 -3.95
C HIS A 50 -5.43 -12.95 -4.53
N VAL A 51 -5.34 -11.77 -3.90
CA VAL A 51 -5.96 -10.55 -4.41
C VAL A 51 -5.32 -10.12 -5.74
N ILE A 52 -3.99 -10.14 -5.80
CA ILE A 52 -3.21 -9.77 -6.99
C ILE A 52 -3.52 -10.66 -8.20
N ASP A 53 -3.62 -11.97 -7.98
CA ASP A 53 -3.69 -12.95 -9.05
C ASP A 53 -5.13 -13.26 -9.47
N HIS A 54 -6.12 -13.03 -8.60
CA HIS A 54 -7.50 -13.48 -8.84
C HIS A 54 -8.58 -12.41 -8.72
N LEU A 55 -8.34 -11.32 -7.98
CA LEU A 55 -9.42 -10.38 -7.64
C LEU A 55 -9.30 -9.05 -8.35
N VAL A 56 -8.09 -8.51 -8.50
CA VAL A 56 -7.88 -7.24 -9.19
C VAL A 56 -8.05 -7.41 -10.69
N ASP A 57 -8.93 -6.60 -11.28
CA ASP A 57 -8.97 -6.44 -12.73
C ASP A 57 -7.92 -5.42 -13.19
N TRP A 58 -6.78 -5.94 -13.61
CA TRP A 58 -5.65 -5.14 -14.08
C TRP A 58 -5.92 -4.39 -15.39
N GLN A 59 -6.90 -4.81 -16.19
CA GLN A 59 -7.27 -4.10 -17.42
C GLN A 59 -8.07 -2.83 -17.14
N SER A 60 -8.75 -2.80 -16.00
CA SER A 60 -9.55 -1.67 -15.53
C SER A 60 -8.81 -0.77 -14.53
N ALA A 61 -7.60 -1.15 -14.10
CA ALA A 61 -6.78 -0.32 -13.21
C ALA A 61 -6.37 1.00 -13.90
N PRO A 62 -6.36 2.14 -13.19
CA PRO A 62 -6.56 2.29 -11.75
C PRO A 62 -8.03 2.47 -11.30
N ASP A 63 -8.99 2.36 -12.21
CA ASP A 63 -10.41 2.62 -11.93
C ASP A 63 -11.16 1.38 -11.39
N ASP A 64 -10.55 0.20 -11.45
CA ASP A 64 -11.03 -1.01 -10.79
C ASP A 64 -11.26 -0.77 -9.29
N PRO A 65 -12.48 -1.05 -8.75
CA PRO A 65 -12.77 -0.85 -7.33
C PRO A 65 -11.87 -1.64 -6.39
N LEU A 66 -11.45 -2.85 -6.77
CA LEU A 66 -10.57 -3.67 -5.94
C LEU A 66 -9.14 -3.13 -5.93
N TYR A 67 -8.62 -2.71 -7.09
CA TYR A 67 -7.38 -1.96 -7.19
C TYR A 67 -7.44 -0.71 -6.31
N ARG A 68 -8.52 0.09 -6.41
CA ARG A 68 -8.70 1.29 -5.59
C ARG A 68 -8.67 1.02 -4.09
N LEU A 69 -9.23 -0.11 -3.67
CA LEU A 69 -9.28 -0.47 -2.25
C LEU A 69 -7.93 -0.92 -1.68
N VAL A 70 -7.15 -1.68 -2.46
CA VAL A 70 -6.00 -2.42 -1.91
C VAL A 70 -4.63 -1.89 -2.35
N PHE A 71 -4.56 -1.07 -3.39
CA PHE A 71 -3.32 -0.42 -3.83
C PHE A 71 -3.22 1.02 -3.32
N PRO A 72 -1.98 1.55 -3.20
CA PRO A 72 -1.77 2.96 -2.91
C PRO A 72 -2.12 3.86 -4.11
N HIS A 73 -2.67 5.04 -3.85
CA HIS A 73 -3.03 6.04 -4.87
C HIS A 73 -2.45 7.41 -4.53
N ARG A 74 -2.16 8.23 -5.55
CA ARG A 74 -1.55 9.55 -5.37
C ARG A 74 -2.33 10.49 -4.45
N ASP A 75 -3.66 10.37 -4.44
CA ASP A 75 -4.59 11.23 -3.72
C ASP A 75 -4.65 10.91 -2.22
N MET A 76 -4.01 9.82 -1.79
CA MET A 76 -3.84 9.49 -0.38
C MET A 76 -2.83 10.39 0.35
N LEU A 77 -2.02 11.15 -0.40
CA LEU A 77 -1.12 12.16 0.13
C LEU A 77 -1.50 13.54 -0.43
N ASP A 78 -1.42 14.56 0.41
CA ASP A 78 -1.51 15.94 -0.08
C ASP A 78 -0.38 16.22 -1.11
N PRO A 79 -0.61 17.07 -2.13
CA PRO A 79 0.40 17.37 -3.15
C PRO A 79 1.76 17.81 -2.57
N GLY A 80 1.78 18.54 -1.45
CA GLY A 80 3.01 18.94 -0.78
C GLY A 80 3.78 17.76 -0.20
N HIS A 81 3.08 16.83 0.46
CA HIS A 81 3.67 15.59 0.98
C HIS A 81 4.19 14.70 -0.15
N PHE A 82 3.38 14.49 -1.19
CA PHE A 82 3.77 13.68 -2.35
C PHE A 82 5.05 14.24 -3.00
N GLY A 83 5.06 15.54 -3.33
CA GLY A 83 6.20 16.18 -3.98
C GLY A 83 7.45 16.26 -3.10
N ALA A 84 7.30 16.27 -1.78
CA ALA A 84 8.44 16.19 -0.85
C ALA A 84 9.10 14.80 -0.89
N VAL A 85 8.30 13.73 -0.88
CA VAL A 85 8.80 12.35 -0.96
C VAL A 85 9.44 12.09 -2.32
N GLU A 86 8.80 12.53 -3.40
CA GLU A 86 9.30 12.37 -4.77
C GLU A 86 10.70 12.97 -4.95
N ARG A 87 10.90 14.22 -4.51
CA ARG A 87 12.21 14.89 -4.56
C ARG A 87 13.29 14.19 -3.74
N ALA A 88 12.90 13.47 -2.70
CA ALA A 88 13.82 12.78 -1.81
C ALA A 88 14.18 11.34 -2.25
N LEU A 89 13.53 10.77 -3.28
CA LEU A 89 13.67 9.36 -3.65
C LEU A 89 15.12 8.91 -3.95
N GLY A 90 15.96 9.83 -4.43
CA GLY A 90 17.38 9.58 -4.74
C GLY A 90 18.34 9.68 -3.56
N ASP A 91 17.88 10.16 -2.40
CA ASP A 91 18.72 10.41 -1.22
C ASP A 91 18.14 9.70 0.03
N PRO A 92 18.60 8.48 0.36
CA PRO A 92 17.98 7.67 1.41
C PRO A 92 17.95 8.33 2.81
N PRO A 93 19.00 9.01 3.29
CA PRO A 93 18.92 9.84 4.49
C PRO A 93 17.77 10.87 4.45
N THR A 94 17.70 11.68 3.40
CA THR A 94 16.67 12.71 3.26
C THR A 94 15.27 12.09 3.14
N LEU A 95 15.12 11.02 2.38
CA LEU A 95 13.86 10.28 2.24
C LEU A 95 13.35 9.80 3.60
N ARG A 96 14.23 9.23 4.44
CA ARG A 96 13.84 8.77 5.79
C ARG A 96 13.36 9.93 6.66
N ALA A 97 14.05 11.07 6.63
CA ALA A 97 13.67 12.24 7.41
C ALA A 97 12.31 12.81 6.97
N VAL A 98 12.11 12.96 5.65
CA VAL A 98 10.83 13.44 5.07
C VAL A 98 9.68 12.50 5.41
N VAL A 99 9.85 11.19 5.20
CA VAL A 99 8.82 10.19 5.50
C VAL A 99 8.48 10.16 7.00
N ALA A 100 9.47 10.28 7.88
CA ALA A 100 9.24 10.32 9.32
C ALA A 100 8.44 11.56 9.74
N GLY A 101 8.76 12.73 9.18
CA GLY A 101 8.00 13.97 9.41
C GLY A 101 6.54 13.84 8.99
N ILE A 102 6.30 13.40 7.74
CA ILE A 102 4.94 13.22 7.20
C ILE A 102 4.14 12.22 8.05
N ARG A 103 4.75 11.10 8.47
CA ARG A 103 4.07 10.12 9.33
C ARG A 103 3.70 10.69 10.70
N GLY A 104 4.53 11.56 11.26
CA GLY A 104 4.23 12.27 12.51
C GLY A 104 3.05 13.23 12.37
N GLU A 105 2.90 13.88 11.22
CA GLU A 105 1.75 14.75 10.92
C GLU A 105 0.47 13.96 10.70
N LEU A 106 0.53 12.86 9.93
CA LEU A 106 -0.64 12.03 9.59
C LEU A 106 -1.14 11.19 10.76
N ASN A 107 -0.24 10.75 11.66
CA ASN A 107 -0.58 9.95 12.82
C ASN A 107 0.23 10.40 14.05
N PRO A 108 -0.14 11.54 14.67
CA PRO A 108 0.60 12.11 15.79
C PRO A 108 0.55 11.24 17.07
N HIS A 109 -0.40 10.30 17.17
CA HIS A 109 -0.60 9.46 18.37
C HIS A 109 -0.88 7.97 18.02
N PRO A 110 0.14 7.18 17.67
CA PRO A 110 -0.04 5.74 17.43
C PRO A 110 -0.43 4.95 18.71
N GLY A 111 -0.06 5.46 19.89
CA GLY A 111 -0.22 4.77 21.18
C GLY A 111 -1.63 4.74 21.77
N ASP A 112 -2.49 5.72 21.41
CA ASP A 112 -3.85 5.86 21.97
C ASP A 112 -4.90 5.00 21.25
N GLN A 113 -4.51 4.27 20.19
CA GLN A 113 -5.39 3.28 19.56
C GLN A 113 -5.65 2.06 20.46
N LEU A 114 -4.76 1.78 21.41
CA LEU A 114 -4.91 0.65 22.35
C LEU A 114 -6.07 0.85 23.34
N THR A 115 -6.42 2.09 23.69
CA THR A 115 -7.53 2.39 24.62
C THR A 115 -8.89 2.50 23.94
N ARG A 116 -8.96 2.75 22.63
CA ARG A 116 -10.24 2.97 21.91
C ARG A 116 -10.71 1.80 21.03
N ASN A 117 -9.84 0.86 20.67
CA ASN A 117 -10.18 -0.33 19.87
C ASN A 117 -10.32 -1.61 20.72
N ILE A 118 -10.74 -1.48 21.98
CA ILE A 118 -11.07 -2.62 22.83
C ILE A 118 -12.51 -3.04 22.46
N PRO A 119 -12.74 -4.26 21.94
CA PRO A 119 -14.09 -4.73 21.68
C PRO A 119 -14.85 -4.85 23.00
N HIS A 120 -15.89 -4.05 23.18
CA HIS A 120 -16.87 -4.30 24.23
C HIS A 120 -17.85 -5.35 23.71
N HIS A 121 -17.71 -6.59 24.20
CA HIS A 121 -18.76 -7.59 24.09
C HIS A 121 -19.90 -7.18 25.02
N GLU A 122 -20.93 -6.51 24.48
CA GLU A 122 -22.25 -6.57 25.09
C GLU A 122 -22.87 -7.92 24.67
N GLY A 123 -23.13 -8.76 25.66
CA GLY A 123 -23.66 -10.12 25.49
C GLY A 123 -25.16 -10.18 25.23
#